data_AF-A0A2T0QFR8-F1
#
_entry.id   AF-A0A2T0QFR8-F1
#
_cell.length_a   1.000
_cell.length_b   1.000
_cell.length_c   1.000
_cell.angle_alpha   90.00
_cell.angle_beta   90.00
_cell.angle_gamma   90.00
#
_symmetry.space_group_name_H-M   'P 1'
#
loop_
_entity.id
_entity.type
_entity.pdbx_description
1 polymer ?
#
loop_
_entity_poly.entity_id
_entity_poly.type
_entity_poly.pdbx_seq_one_letter_code
_entity_poly.pdbx_strand_id
1 'polypeptide(L)'
;MLSRGGGPDGPLAATTHALHLPDGSRVGWSEVEHARWTEDGLELTATTGERRLLKVTDRGLLPETVHERVVATIVVSRHVPLRGELGVRLICRRTPGTDEMNWYTGYDDGLDPDDPQTRAEAADALRHLRLQMGV
;
A
#
# COMPACT_ATOMS: atom_id res chain seq x y z
N MET A 1 -2.10 -20.74 -1.80
CA MET A 1 -1.01 -20.12 -2.58
C MET A 1 -1.58 -19.78 -3.95
N LEU A 2 -1.44 -18.54 -4.42
CA LEU A 2 -2.08 -18.06 -5.65
C LEU A 2 -1.10 -18.04 -6.83
N SER A 3 0.10 -17.50 -6.61
CA SER A 3 1.18 -17.52 -7.58
C SER A 3 2.54 -17.52 -6.89
N ARG A 4 3.58 -17.81 -7.67
CA ARG A 4 4.97 -17.82 -7.25
C ARG A 4 5.84 -17.26 -8.35
N GLY A 5 6.94 -16.69 -7.91
CA GLY A 5 8.09 -16.38 -8.75
C GLY A 5 9.35 -16.55 -7.92
N GLY A 6 10.46 -16.07 -8.46
CA GLY A 6 11.73 -16.16 -7.77
C GLY A 6 12.81 -15.31 -8.41
N GLY A 7 13.88 -15.15 -7.67
CA GLY A 7 15.08 -14.48 -8.12
C GLY A 7 16.32 -15.03 -7.43
N PRO A 8 17.46 -14.34 -7.55
CA PRO A 8 18.73 -14.78 -6.97
C PRO A 8 18.66 -14.94 -5.44
N ASP A 9 17.81 -14.15 -4.77
CA ASP A 9 17.67 -14.17 -3.31
C ASP A 9 16.72 -15.27 -2.82
N GLY A 10 16.00 -15.93 -3.74
CA GLY A 10 15.09 -17.04 -3.43
C GLY A 10 13.66 -16.83 -3.95
N PRO A 11 12.72 -17.68 -3.50
CA PRO A 11 11.35 -17.66 -4.00
C PRO A 11 10.49 -16.59 -3.32
N LEU A 12 9.55 -16.06 -4.10
CA LEU A 12 8.47 -15.20 -3.62
C LEU A 12 7.13 -15.91 -3.84
N ALA A 13 6.24 -15.87 -2.86
CA ALA A 13 4.93 -16.49 -2.98
C ALA A 13 3.82 -15.50 -2.63
N ALA A 14 2.90 -15.28 -3.57
CA ALA A 14 1.70 -14.52 -3.33
C ALA A 14 0.60 -15.46 -2.80
N THR A 15 -0.01 -15.06 -1.68
CA THR A 15 -1.13 -15.78 -1.06
C THR A 15 -2.38 -14.91 -1.05
N THR A 16 -3.46 -15.40 -0.45
CA THR A 16 -4.67 -14.59 -0.24
C THR A 16 -4.46 -13.45 0.75
N HIS A 17 -3.47 -13.55 1.65
CA HIS A 17 -3.29 -12.61 2.77
C HIS A 17 -2.04 -11.74 2.65
N ALA A 18 -0.97 -12.24 2.05
CA ALA A 18 0.33 -11.58 2.01
C ALA A 18 1.21 -12.05 0.85
N LEU A 19 2.23 -11.24 0.54
CA LEU A 19 3.43 -11.63 -0.19
C LEU A 19 4.45 -12.19 0.81
N HIS A 20 4.89 -13.43 0.60
CA HIS A 20 5.98 -14.03 1.36
C HIS A 20 7.31 -13.78 0.64
N LEU A 21 8.31 -13.34 1.41
CA LEU A 21 9.61 -12.92 0.92
C LEU A 21 10.68 -13.99 1.17
N PRO A 22 11.82 -13.94 0.44
CA PRO A 22 12.86 -14.96 0.57
C PRO A 22 13.56 -15.00 1.93
N ASP A 23 13.56 -13.88 2.67
CA ASP A 23 14.12 -13.75 4.02
C ASP A 23 13.22 -14.36 5.12
N GLY A 24 12.09 -14.98 4.74
CA GLY A 24 11.10 -15.56 5.65
C GLY A 24 10.10 -14.54 6.21
N SER A 25 10.27 -13.26 5.93
CA SER A 25 9.30 -12.23 6.28
C SER A 25 8.09 -12.26 5.32
N ARG A 26 7.05 -11.51 5.67
CA ARG A 26 5.88 -11.33 4.82
C ARG A 26 5.42 -9.87 4.84
N VAL A 27 4.79 -9.45 3.76
CA VAL A 27 4.09 -8.15 3.66
C VAL A 27 2.62 -8.43 3.37
N GLY A 28 1.76 -8.06 4.30
CA GLY A 28 0.30 -8.15 4.15
C GLY A 28 -0.17 -7.23 3.03
N TRP A 29 -1.19 -7.65 2.28
CA TRP A 29 -1.65 -6.86 1.13
C TRP A 29 -2.18 -5.46 1.51
N SER A 30 -2.74 -5.33 2.73
CA SER A 30 -3.20 -4.05 3.27
C SER A 30 -2.06 -3.10 3.65
N GLU A 31 -0.85 -3.61 3.82
CA GLU A 31 0.36 -2.85 4.19
C GLU A 31 1.11 -2.31 2.97
N VAL A 32 0.74 -2.71 1.74
CA VAL A 32 1.45 -2.33 0.51
C VAL A 32 0.90 -1.01 -0.04
N GLU A 33 1.59 0.10 0.17
CA GLU A 33 1.22 1.39 -0.43
C GLU A 33 1.34 1.37 -1.96
N HIS A 34 2.53 1.02 -2.45
CA HIS A 34 2.85 0.92 -3.87
C HIS A 34 3.57 -0.40 -4.18
N ALA A 35 3.24 -0.98 -5.32
CA ALA A 35 3.96 -2.12 -5.90
C ALA A 35 4.23 -1.79 -7.37
N ARG A 36 5.51 -1.65 -7.72
CA ARG A 36 5.96 -1.32 -9.08
C ARG A 36 6.90 -2.39 -9.57
N TRP A 37 6.63 -2.88 -10.77
CA TRP A 37 7.55 -3.79 -11.47
C TRP A 37 8.49 -2.99 -12.34
N THR A 38 9.79 -3.22 -12.17
CA THR A 38 10.87 -2.64 -12.98
C THR A 38 11.59 -3.76 -13.74
N GLU A 39 12.70 -3.48 -14.40
CA GLU A 39 13.55 -4.54 -14.98
C GLU A 39 14.25 -5.35 -13.88
N ASP A 40 14.65 -4.70 -12.79
CA ASP A 40 15.38 -5.31 -11.66
C ASP A 40 14.51 -6.20 -10.76
N GLY A 41 13.18 -5.98 -10.76
CA GLY A 41 12.24 -6.81 -10.01
C GLY A 41 11.02 -6.05 -9.51
N LEU A 42 10.65 -6.27 -8.24
CA LEU A 42 9.51 -5.64 -7.58
C LEU A 42 10.00 -4.60 -6.58
N GLU A 43 9.71 -3.34 -6.86
CA GLU A 43 9.79 -2.22 -5.90
C GLU A 43 8.50 -2.17 -5.10
N LEU A 44 8.62 -2.33 -3.78
CA LEU A 44 7.49 -2.34 -2.87
C LEU A 44 7.67 -1.23 -1.82
N THR A 45 6.67 -0.37 -1.70
CA THR A 45 6.60 0.65 -0.65
C THR A 45 5.49 0.24 0.30
N ALA A 46 5.82 0.10 1.58
CA ALA A 46 4.86 -0.14 2.63
C ALA A 46 4.17 1.17 3.06
N THR A 47 2.99 1.08 3.64
CA THR A 47 2.24 2.24 4.17
C THR A 47 2.94 2.97 5.31
N THR A 48 4.00 2.39 5.87
CA THR A 48 4.91 3.03 6.83
C THR A 48 5.99 3.89 6.15
N GLY A 49 6.04 3.91 4.82
CA GLY A 49 7.09 4.55 4.02
C GLY A 49 8.33 3.68 3.79
N GLU A 50 8.38 2.47 4.37
CA GLU A 50 9.49 1.53 4.15
C GLU A 50 9.52 1.06 2.70
N ARG A 51 10.69 1.16 2.04
CA ARG A 51 10.87 0.75 0.63
C ARG A 51 11.76 -0.48 0.54
N ARG A 52 11.38 -1.43 -0.32
CA ARG A 52 12.10 -2.68 -0.57
C ARG A 52 12.21 -2.91 -2.08
N LEU A 53 13.40 -3.30 -2.54
CA LEU A 53 13.59 -3.81 -3.89
C LEU A 53 13.84 -5.32 -3.80
N LEU A 54 12.93 -6.09 -4.39
CA LEU A 54 12.99 -7.54 -4.45
C LEU A 54 13.45 -7.95 -5.85
N LYS A 55 14.61 -8.60 -5.97
CA LYS A 55 15.09 -9.08 -7.27
C LYS A 55 14.26 -10.26 -7.72
N VAL A 56 13.57 -10.13 -8.86
CA VAL A 56 12.70 -11.17 -9.41
C VAL A 56 13.00 -11.37 -10.88
N THR A 57 13.60 -12.52 -11.20
CA THR A 57 13.97 -12.88 -12.57
C THR A 57 12.92 -13.77 -13.23
N ASP A 58 12.27 -14.65 -12.46
CA ASP A 58 11.09 -15.40 -12.87
C ASP A 58 9.85 -14.82 -12.21
N ARG A 59 9.03 -14.12 -13.01
CA ARG A 59 7.86 -13.39 -12.51
C ARG A 59 6.61 -14.24 -12.46
N GLY A 60 6.50 -15.30 -13.26
CA GLY A 60 5.26 -16.06 -13.42
C GLY A 60 4.03 -15.13 -13.51
N LEU A 61 3.03 -15.38 -12.65
CA LEU A 61 1.83 -14.55 -12.48
C LEU A 61 1.90 -13.60 -11.27
N LEU A 62 3.09 -13.40 -10.68
CA LEU A 62 3.23 -12.50 -9.53
C LEU A 62 2.78 -11.08 -9.84
N PRO A 63 3.08 -10.47 -11.00
CA PRO A 63 2.68 -9.09 -11.25
C PRO A 63 1.18 -8.87 -11.18
N GLU A 64 0.42 -9.72 -11.86
CA GLU A 64 -1.03 -9.68 -11.91
C GLU A 64 -1.61 -9.99 -10.53
N THR A 65 -1.08 -11.02 -9.85
CA THR A 65 -1.57 -11.41 -8.52
C THR A 65 -1.33 -10.32 -7.50
N VAL A 66 -0.14 -9.72 -7.47
CA VAL A 66 0.20 -8.63 -6.53
C VAL A 66 -0.70 -7.44 -6.80
N HIS A 67 -0.86 -7.02 -8.05
CA HIS A 67 -1.77 -5.93 -8.40
C HIS A 67 -3.20 -6.20 -7.92
N GLU A 68 -3.76 -7.36 -8.29
CA GLU A 68 -5.11 -7.75 -7.94
C GLU A 68 -5.31 -7.81 -6.42
N ARG A 69 -4.37 -8.41 -5.70
CA ARG A 69 -4.47 -8.55 -4.24
C ARG A 69 -4.34 -7.22 -3.51
N VAL A 70 -3.44 -6.33 -3.95
CA VAL A 70 -3.30 -4.99 -3.37
C VAL A 70 -4.56 -4.17 -3.63
N VAL A 71 -5.07 -4.14 -4.86
CA VAL A 71 -6.31 -3.42 -5.21
C VAL A 71 -7.50 -3.95 -4.42
N ALA A 72 -7.62 -5.27 -4.24
CA ALA A 72 -8.70 -5.88 -3.48
C ALA A 72 -8.75 -5.45 -2.00
N THR A 73 -7.66 -4.89 -1.46
CA THR A 73 -7.67 -4.36 -0.09
C THR A 73 -8.31 -2.98 0.02
N ILE A 74 -8.36 -2.20 -1.07
CA ILE A 74 -8.78 -0.79 -1.03
C ILE A 74 -10.30 -0.71 -0.87
N VAL A 75 -10.74 -0.09 0.23
CA VAL A 75 -12.16 0.21 0.50
C VAL A 75 -12.51 1.61 0.03
N VAL A 76 -11.64 2.58 0.34
CA VAL A 76 -11.75 3.95 -0.18
C VAL A 76 -10.37 4.50 -0.48
N SER A 77 -10.27 5.30 -1.54
CA SER A 77 -9.09 6.09 -1.87
C SER A 77 -9.57 7.45 -2.36
N ARG A 78 -9.36 8.50 -1.56
CA ARG A 78 -9.87 9.84 -1.84
C ARG A 78 -8.76 10.87 -1.71
N HIS A 79 -8.60 11.70 -2.74
CA HIS A 79 -7.76 12.89 -2.66
C HIS A 79 -8.55 14.03 -2.03
N VAL A 80 -7.91 14.78 -1.15
CA VAL A 80 -8.45 15.99 -0.53
C VAL A 80 -7.42 17.11 -0.69
N PRO A 81 -7.69 18.12 -1.53
CA PRO A 81 -6.79 19.26 -1.69
C PRO A 81 -6.72 20.08 -0.39
N LEU A 82 -5.51 20.49 -0.02
CA LEU A 82 -5.23 21.35 1.15
C LEU A 82 -4.61 22.70 0.75
N ARG A 83 -3.79 22.73 -0.32
CA ARG A 83 -3.06 23.93 -0.80
C ARG A 83 -3.15 23.99 -2.33
N GLY A 84 -4.13 24.71 -2.85
CA GLY A 84 -4.42 24.67 -4.29
C GLY A 84 -4.77 23.23 -4.70
N GLU A 85 -4.01 22.66 -5.62
CA GLU A 85 -4.17 21.26 -6.06
C GLU A 85 -3.41 20.25 -5.19
N LEU A 86 -2.45 20.70 -4.35
CA LEU A 86 -1.71 19.81 -3.46
C LEU A 86 -2.57 19.41 -2.27
N GLY A 87 -2.54 18.13 -1.92
CA GLY A 87 -3.40 17.61 -0.87
C GLY A 87 -2.92 16.29 -0.27
N VAL A 88 -3.87 15.62 0.38
CA VAL A 88 -3.65 14.31 0.96
C VAL A 88 -4.49 13.25 0.27
N ARG A 89 -3.91 12.07 0.09
CA ARG A 89 -4.63 10.86 -0.30
C ARG A 89 -5.01 10.09 0.96
N LEU A 90 -6.30 10.07 1.27
CA LEU A 90 -6.87 9.27 2.35
C LEU A 90 -7.24 7.89 1.81
N ILE A 91 -6.63 6.85 2.35
CA ILE A 91 -6.80 5.48 1.87
C ILE A 91 -7.28 4.62 3.04
N CYS A 92 -8.41 3.95 2.87
CA CYS A 92 -8.85 2.89 3.77
C CYS A 92 -8.61 1.55 3.10
N ARG A 93 -8.02 0.63 3.83
CA ARG A 93 -7.77 -0.74 3.39
C ARG A 93 -8.31 -1.73 4.40
N ARG A 94 -8.89 -2.81 3.90
CA ARG A 94 -9.33 -3.93 4.71
C ARG A 94 -8.25 -5.00 4.72
N THR A 95 -7.90 -5.48 5.90
CA THR A 95 -6.99 -6.61 6.04
C THR A 95 -7.68 -7.88 5.54
N PRO A 96 -7.10 -8.61 4.57
CA PRO A 96 -7.71 -9.83 4.08
C PRO A 96 -8.02 -10.82 5.20
N GLY A 97 -9.22 -11.41 5.20
CA GLY A 97 -9.65 -12.40 6.19
C GLY A 97 -10.13 -11.82 7.53
N THR A 98 -10.17 -10.50 7.70
CA THR A 98 -10.70 -9.84 8.90
C THR A 98 -11.63 -8.68 8.53
N ASP A 99 -12.37 -8.16 9.52
CA ASP A 99 -13.16 -6.94 9.39
C ASP A 99 -12.35 -5.67 9.75
N GLU A 100 -11.04 -5.81 9.93
CA GLU A 100 -10.17 -4.71 10.33
C GLU A 100 -9.96 -3.73 9.16
N MET A 101 -10.24 -2.45 9.43
CA MET A 101 -10.02 -1.35 8.49
C MET A 101 -8.85 -0.48 8.94
N ASN A 102 -7.81 -0.44 8.10
CA ASN A 102 -6.62 0.36 8.30
C ASN A 102 -6.69 1.63 7.45
N TRP A 103 -6.38 2.78 8.05
CA TRP A 103 -6.41 4.07 7.38
C TRP A 103 -5.00 4.63 7.25
N TYR A 104 -4.71 5.16 6.07
CA TYR A 104 -3.42 5.75 5.74
C TYR A 104 -3.63 7.10 5.07
N THR A 105 -2.70 8.01 5.33
CA THR A 105 -2.67 9.35 4.76
C THR A 105 -1.36 9.49 3.98
N GLY A 106 -1.46 9.49 2.66
CA GLY A 106 -0.34 9.90 1.78
C GLY A 106 -0.38 11.40 1.58
N TYR A 107 0.77 12.05 1.61
CA TYR A 107 0.91 13.48 1.31
C TYR A 107 1.49 13.63 -0.10
N ASP A 108 0.94 14.55 -0.88
CA ASP A 108 1.53 14.87 -2.18
C ASP A 108 2.93 15.47 -2.01
N ASP A 109 3.80 15.23 -2.99
CA ASP A 109 5.13 15.83 -3.03
C ASP A 109 5.03 17.35 -2.94
N GLY A 110 5.72 17.94 -1.97
CA GLY A 110 5.69 19.38 -1.69
C GLY A 110 4.82 19.78 -0.50
N LEU A 111 4.07 18.85 0.11
CA LEU A 111 3.52 19.04 1.45
C LEU A 111 4.47 18.49 2.51
N ASP A 112 4.68 19.26 3.57
CA ASP A 112 5.45 18.83 4.73
C ASP A 112 4.54 18.06 5.71
N PRO A 113 4.75 16.74 5.90
CA PRO A 113 3.95 15.95 6.83
C PRO A 113 4.24 16.27 8.30
N ASP A 114 5.34 16.97 8.62
CA ASP A 114 5.68 17.34 10.00
C ASP A 114 5.08 18.71 10.39
N ASP A 115 4.71 19.53 9.40
CA ASP A 115 4.04 20.81 9.61
C ASP A 115 2.73 20.63 10.42
N PRO A 116 2.60 21.26 11.61
CA PRO A 116 1.43 21.08 12.46
C PRO A 116 0.11 21.47 11.79
N GLN A 117 0.11 22.48 10.92
CA GLN A 117 -1.11 22.91 10.23
C GLN A 117 -1.55 21.87 9.20
N THR A 118 -0.63 21.37 8.38
CA THR A 118 -0.87 20.33 7.38
C THR A 118 -1.39 19.04 8.05
N ARG A 119 -0.81 18.64 9.19
CA ARG A 119 -1.30 17.50 9.98
C ARG A 119 -2.71 17.69 10.52
N ALA A 120 -3.03 18.88 11.03
CA ALA A 120 -4.35 19.17 11.57
C ALA A 120 -5.43 19.09 10.47
N GLU A 121 -5.16 19.68 9.31
CA GLU A 121 -6.08 19.66 8.17
C GLU A 121 -6.27 18.24 7.61
N ALA A 122 -5.20 17.47 7.49
CA ALA A 122 -5.27 16.06 7.08
C ALA A 122 -6.08 15.21 8.08
N ALA A 123 -5.90 15.43 9.39
CA ALA A 123 -6.66 14.74 10.42
C ALA A 123 -8.15 15.10 10.37
N ASP A 124 -8.49 16.36 10.12
CA ASP A 124 -9.88 16.79 9.96
C ASP A 124 -10.53 16.22 8.70
N ALA A 125 -9.81 16.20 7.58
CA ALA A 125 -10.26 15.56 6.35
C ALA A 125 -10.53 14.05 6.55
N LEU A 126 -9.61 13.36 7.25
CA LEU A 126 -9.76 11.94 7.60
C LEU A 126 -10.99 11.71 8.50
N ARG A 127 -11.15 12.51 9.55
CA ARG A 127 -12.30 12.43 10.45
C ARG A 127 -13.61 12.63 9.70
N HIS A 128 -13.67 13.61 8.80
CA HIS A 128 -14.85 13.86 7.99
C HIS A 128 -15.19 12.66 7.07
N LEU A 129 -14.18 12.08 6.42
CA LEU A 129 -14.37 10.92 5.55
C LEU A 129 -14.84 9.68 6.32
N ARG A 130 -14.31 9.44 7.52
CA ARG A 130 -14.76 8.34 8.39
C ARG A 130 -16.24 8.47 8.77
N LEU A 131 -16.67 9.67 9.17
CA LEU A 131 -18.07 9.95 9.48
C LEU A 131 -18.99 9.70 8.27
N GLN A 132 -18.56 10.05 7.05
CA GLN A 132 -19.32 9.78 5.82
C GLN A 132 -19.47 8.27 5.54
N MET A 133 -18.49 7.47 5.95
CA MET A 133 -18.48 6.02 5.80
C MET A 133 -19.20 5.30 6.95
N GLY A 134 -19.59 6.01 8.01
CA GLY A 134 -20.23 5.43 9.20
C GLY A 134 -19.28 4.66 10.11
N VAL A 135 -17.98 5.00 10.11
CA VAL A 135 -16.92 4.40 10.95
C VAL A 135 -16.22 5.42 11.84
#